data_AF-A0A2M7BSU5-F1
#
_entry.id   AF-A0A2M7BSU5-F1
#
_cell.length_a   1.000
_cell.length_b   1.000
_cell.length_c   1.000
_cell.angle_alpha   90.00
_cell.angle_beta   90.00
_cell.angle_gamma   90.00
#
_symmetry.space_group_name_H-M   'P 1'
#
loop_
_entity.id
_entity.type
_entity.pdbx_description
1 polymer ?
#
loop_
_entity_poly.entity_id
_entity_poly.type
_entity_poly.pdbx_seq_one_letter_code
_entity_poly.pdbx_strand_id
1 'polypeptide(L)'
;MFLDFYMEYFLAFGIAASITYLLTPPTIYLAKRFGLVTDSKFRKHPAHTHIGRVPRGGGLPLFLGFIITSLMFVTLNKLYVGIVIAST
;
A
#
# COMPACT_ATOMS: atom_id res chain seq x y z
N MET A 1 -27.70 -12.58 6.40
CA MET A 1 -26.52 -13.40 6.04
C MET A 1 -25.86 -12.93 4.74
N PHE A 2 -26.54 -12.98 3.59
CA PHE A 2 -25.91 -12.60 2.31
C PHE A 2 -25.59 -11.09 2.20
N LEU A 3 -26.50 -10.23 2.66
CA LEU A 3 -26.27 -8.77 2.74
C LEU A 3 -25.16 -8.38 3.72
N ASP A 4 -24.99 -9.13 4.81
CA ASP A 4 -23.97 -8.85 5.83
C ASP A 4 -22.56 -9.04 5.27
N PHE A 5 -22.35 -10.07 4.44
CA PHE A 5 -21.08 -10.29 3.74
C PHE A 5 -20.72 -9.14 2.80
N TYR A 6 -21.69 -8.63 2.03
CA TYR A 6 -21.43 -7.48 1.16
C TYR A 6 -21.05 -6.23 1.95
N MET A 7 -21.76 -5.96 3.05
CA MET A 7 -21.44 -4.85 3.93
C MET A 7 -20.04 -4.98 4.53
N GLU A 8 -19.64 -6.19 4.93
CA GLU A 8 -18.29 -6.47 5.42
C GLU A 8 -17.22 -6.21 4.36
N TYR A 9 -17.42 -6.66 3.11
CA TYR A 9 -16.47 -6.38 2.03
C TYR A 9 -16.36 -4.89 1.70
N PHE A 10 -17.47 -4.16 1.68
CA PHE A 10 -17.46 -2.71 1.48
C PHE A 10 -16.75 -1.98 2.63
N LEU A 11 -16.94 -2.43 3.88
CA LEU A 11 -16.24 -1.90 5.04
C LEU A 11 -14.74 -2.18 4.96
N ALA A 12 -14.34 -3.42 4.65
CA ALA A 12 -12.94 -3.78 4.46
C ALA A 12 -12.28 -2.94 3.35
N PHE A 13 -12.95 -2.79 2.22
CA PHE A 13 -12.48 -1.92 1.13
C PHE A 13 -12.29 -0.47 1.58
N GLY A 14 -13.30 0.10 2.25
CA GLY A 14 -13.26 1.48 2.73
C GLY A 14 -12.15 1.73 3.75
N ILE A 15 -11.93 0.78 4.66
CA ILE A 15 -10.86 0.84 5.67
C ILE A 15 -9.49 0.72 5.00
N ALA A 16 -9.28 -0.25 4.11
CA ALA A 16 -8.02 -0.39 3.38
C ALA A 16 -7.68 0.87 2.58
N ALA A 17 -8.65 1.40 1.83
CA ALA A 17 -8.48 2.62 1.05
C ALA A 17 -8.12 3.82 1.95
N SER A 18 -8.78 3.96 3.09
CA SER A 18 -8.52 5.04 4.04
C SER A 18 -7.12 4.92 4.66
N ILE A 19 -6.72 3.73 5.11
CA ILE A 19 -5.40 3.49 5.69
C ILE A 19 -4.31 3.77 4.65
N THR A 20 -4.41 3.22 3.44
CA THR A 20 -3.43 3.48 2.37
C THR A 20 -3.38 4.95 2.01
N TYR A 21 -4.53 5.64 1.91
CA TYR A 21 -4.57 7.07 1.64
C TYR A 21 -3.84 7.88 2.72
N LEU A 22 -4.10 7.60 4.00
CA LEU A 22 -3.46 8.28 5.14
C LEU A 22 -1.95 7.99 5.24
N LEU A 23 -1.52 6.78 4.87
CA LEU A 23 -0.10 6.41 4.87
C LEU A 23 0.68 6.90 3.64
N THR A 24 -0.01 7.37 2.60
CA THR A 24 0.65 7.84 1.37
C THR A 24 1.46 9.14 1.59
N PRO A 25 0.92 10.22 2.20
CA PRO A 25 1.70 11.43 2.50
C PRO A 25 2.98 11.19 3.32
N PRO A 26 2.98 10.45 4.45
CA PRO A 26 4.21 10.20 5.19
C PRO A 26 5.19 9.34 4.39
N THR A 27 4.71 8.39 3.58
CA THR A 27 5.57 7.63 2.66
C THR A 27 6.25 8.54 1.64
N ILE A 28 5.53 9.49 1.04
CA ILE A 28 6.08 10.47 0.11
C ILE A 28 7.16 11.33 0.78
N TYR A 29 6.90 11.76 2.02
CA TYR A 29 7.87 12.53 2.81
C TYR A 29 9.16 11.74 3.06
N LEU A 30 9.03 10.49 3.53
CA LEU A 30 10.17 9.61 3.78
C LEU A 30 10.92 9.29 2.48
N ALA A 31 10.22 9.01 1.39
CA ALA A 31 10.83 8.74 0.09
C ALA A 31 11.68 9.92 -0.40
N LYS A 32 11.18 11.15 -0.24
CA LYS A 32 11.94 12.37 -0.56
C LYS A 32 13.13 12.56 0.38
N ARG A 33 12.96 12.29 1.69
CA ARG A 33 14.01 12.43 2.71
C ARG A 33 15.17 11.45 2.50
N PHE A 34 14.88 10.21 2.13
CA PHE A 34 15.88 9.18 1.87
C PHE A 34 16.41 9.15 0.43
N GLY A 35 15.99 10.10 -0.43
CA GLY A 35 16.42 10.13 -1.83
C GLY A 35 15.87 8.97 -2.68
N LEU A 36 14.83 8.27 -2.20
CA LEU A 36 14.10 7.24 -2.94
C LEU A 36 13.20 7.88 -4.00
N VAL A 37 13.79 8.57 -4.95
CA VAL A 37 13.08 9.35 -5.97
C VAL A 37 13.63 9.02 -7.36
N THR A 38 12.76 8.96 -8.37
CA THR A 38 13.19 8.99 -9.77
C THR A 38 13.35 10.43 -10.21
N ASP A 39 14.46 10.74 -10.86
CA ASP A 39 14.63 12.00 -11.57
C ASP A 39 14.95 11.71 -13.03
N SER A 40 14.02 12.05 -13.92
CA SER A 40 14.16 11.86 -15.36
C SER A 40 15.28 12.71 -15.98
N LYS A 41 15.81 13.72 -15.27
CA LYS A 41 16.93 14.53 -15.77
C LYS A 41 18.27 13.79 -15.70
N PHE A 42 18.45 12.93 -14.70
CA PHE A 42 19.72 12.24 -14.44
C PHE A 42 19.77 10.83 -15.03
N ARG A 43 18.63 10.14 -15.08
CA ARG A 43 18.51 8.84 -15.77
C ARG A 43 17.50 8.99 -16.89
N LYS A 44 17.97 8.97 -18.14
CA LYS A 44 17.11 8.91 -19.33
C LYS A 44 16.77 7.44 -19.58
N HIS A 45 15.51 7.09 -19.42
CA HIS A 45 14.96 5.80 -19.80
C HIS A 45 13.75 6.07 -20.69
N PRO A 46 13.53 5.32 -21.79
CA PRO A 46 12.37 5.52 -22.67
C PRO A 46 11.02 5.39 -21.93
N ALA A 47 11.00 4.69 -20.79
CA ALA A 47 9.82 4.57 -19.92
C ALA A 47 9.60 5.76 -18.95
N HIS A 48 10.47 6.79 -18.97
CA HIS A 48 10.30 7.98 -18.15
C HIS A 48 9.51 9.05 -18.92
N THR A 49 8.18 8.92 -18.86
CA THR A 49 7.24 9.92 -19.41
C THR A 49 6.92 11.04 -18.42
N HIS A 50 7.40 10.92 -17.17
CA HIS A 50 7.14 11.89 -16.10
C HIS A 50 8.12 13.07 -16.13
N ILE A 51 7.60 14.26 -15.85
CA ILE A 51 8.42 15.47 -15.69
C ILE A 51 8.66 15.71 -14.20
N GLY A 52 9.93 15.81 -13.80
CA GLY A 52 10.32 16.14 -12.43
C GLY A 52 10.65 14.92 -11.56
N ARG A 53 10.60 15.13 -10.24
CA ARG A 53 11.05 14.17 -9.22
C ARG A 53 9.86 13.39 -8.65
N VAL A 54 9.81 12.08 -8.90
CA VAL A 54 8.71 11.21 -8.44
C VAL A 54 9.18 10.33 -7.28
N PRO A 55 8.51 10.37 -6.11
CA PRO A 55 8.82 9.48 -4.99
C PRO A 55 8.54 8.02 -5.34
N ARG A 56 9.48 7.14 -5.01
CA ARG A 56 9.37 5.69 -5.10
C ARG A 56 8.93 5.12 -3.75
N GLY A 57 8.40 3.90 -3.75
CA GLY A 57 7.99 3.22 -2.52
C GLY A 57 6.49 3.23 -2.24
N GLY A 58 5.65 3.49 -3.24
CA GLY A 58 4.19 3.37 -3.12
C GLY A 58 3.70 1.99 -2.68
N GLY A 59 4.53 0.95 -2.80
CA GLY A 59 4.25 -0.38 -2.26
C GLY A 59 4.13 -0.41 -0.74
N LEU A 60 4.81 0.48 0.00
CA LEU A 60 4.76 0.52 1.47
C LEU A 60 3.35 0.82 2.03
N PRO A 61 2.68 1.93 1.64
CA PRO A 61 1.34 2.23 2.14
C PRO A 61 0.29 1.25 1.61
N LEU A 62 0.50 0.64 0.44
CA LEU A 62 -0.34 -0.44 -0.08
C LEU A 62 -0.22 -1.70 0.77
N PHE A 63 1.02 -2.13 1.05
CA PHE A 63 1.30 -3.32 1.86
C PHE A 63 0.78 -3.17 3.28
N LEU A 64 1.04 -2.03 3.93
CA LEU A 64 0.53 -1.75 5.27
C LEU A 64 -1.00 -1.67 5.29
N GLY A 65 -1.62 -1.00 4.32
CA GLY A 65 -3.08 -0.95 4.21
C GLY A 65 -3.71 -2.33 4.03
N PHE A 66 -3.08 -3.18 3.21
CA PHE A 66 -3.49 -4.57 3.03
C PHE A 66 -3.36 -5.38 4.33
N ILE A 67 -2.17 -5.45 4.93
CA ILE A 67 -1.94 -6.27 6.14
C ILE A 67 -2.80 -5.83 7.31
N ILE A 68 -2.89 -4.53 7.58
CA ILE A 68 -3.66 -4.02 8.70
C ILE A 68 -5.14 -4.38 8.52
N THR A 69 -5.68 -4.17 7.32
CA THR A 69 -7.09 -4.49 7.04
C THR A 69 -7.33 -5.99 7.05
N SER A 70 -6.44 -6.79 6.47
CA SER A 70 -6.62 -8.24 6.43
C SER A 70 -6.55 -8.83 7.84
N LEU A 71 -5.71 -8.31 8.74
CA LEU A 71 -5.70 -8.70 10.16
C LEU A 71 -7.00 -8.36 10.91
N MET A 72 -7.76 -7.35 10.45
CA MET A 72 -9.03 -6.95 11.07
C MET A 72 -10.21 -7.82 10.64
N PHE A 73 -10.24 -8.25 9.37
CA PHE A 73 -11.41 -8.93 8.78
C PHE A 73 -11.19 -10.43 8.52
N VAL A 74 -9.94 -10.88 8.33
CA VAL A 74 -9.65 -12.30 8.06
C VAL A 74 -9.47 -13.06 9.37
N THR A 75 -10.18 -14.17 9.51
CA THR A 75 -9.99 -15.08 10.65
C THR A 75 -8.56 -15.62 10.67
N LEU A 76 -7.87 -15.43 11.80
CA LEU A 76 -6.50 -15.89 11.97
C LEU A 76 -6.45 -17.42 12.00
N ASN A 77 -5.88 -18.00 10.94
CA ASN A 77 -5.53 -19.41 10.89
C ASN A 77 -4.03 -19.56 10.60
N LYS A 78 -3.49 -20.76 10.85
CA LYS A 78 -2.05 -21.04 10.66
C LYS A 78 -1.56 -20.73 9.24
N LEU A 79 -2.43 -20.92 8.25
CA LEU A 79 -2.11 -20.72 6.84
C LEU A 79 -2.00 -19.23 6.49
N TYR A 80 -2.96 -18.43 6.94
CA TYR A 80 -3.01 -16.98 6.80
C TYR A 80 -1.85 -16.31 7.54
N VAL A 81 -1.56 -16.72 8.79
CA VAL A 81 -0.40 -16.22 9.52
C VAL A 81 0.90 -16.55 8.77
N GLY A 82 1.00 -17.75 8.20
CA GLY A 82 2.11 -18.12 7.32
C GLY A 82 2.27 -17.21 6.10
N ILE A 83 1.16 -16.87 5.43
CA ILE A 83 1.15 -15.94 4.29
C ILE A 83 1.62 -14.54 4.73
N VAL A 84 1.11 -14.02 5.84
CA VAL A 84 1.48 -12.68 6.33
C VAL A 84 2.97 -12.62 6.69
N ILE A 85 3.51 -13.63 7.38
CA ILE A 85 4.94 -13.69 7.72
C ILE A 85 5.80 -13.77 6.45
N ALA A 86 5.42 -14.59 5.47
CA ALA A 86 6.17 -14.75 4.22
C ALA A 86 6.08 -13.54 3.28
N SER A 87 5.17 -12.59 3.52
CA SER A 87 4.91 -11.46 2.63
C SER A 87 5.88 -10.27 2.78
N THR A 88 6.83 -10.36 3.72
CA THR A 88 7.82 -9.31 4.03
C THR A 88 9.20 -9.70 3.51
#